data_AF-A0A8I1QDZ5-F1
#
_entry.id   AF-A0A8I1QDZ5-F1
#
_cell.length_a   1.000
_cell.length_b   1.000
_cell.length_c   1.000
_cell.angle_alpha   90.00
_cell.angle_beta   90.00
_cell.angle_gamma   90.00
#
_symmetry.space_group_name_H-M   'P 1'
#
loop_
_entity.id
_entity.type
_entity.pdbx_description
1 polymer ?
#
loop_
_entity_poly.entity_id
_entity_poly.type
_entity_poly.pdbx_seq_one_letter_code
_entity_poly.pdbx_strand_id
1 'polypeptide(L)'
;MTDPLSALKRALRQIFILEKDSKVTYPEIQQLKISLNKFRPDSPETFNELLVAIRDCSIRFENLNRFEKWRIDLNKIHLAVRRLAKEINSSVNLDSFFSKKPYSPGFQFNAVSAHKANSNLLQWLANCAGITVQKLQKDPDKQLNLLLEYQDHIGFSQKLSAYLKKNPDYLFHLLLRSTKDFEEIVSKRLVLYLTDCQLARAIVQHIPSLTPLEPDPTQQAVRLVDKINDILSNGRSVSTLLRNTEAKTILDKSSLLQIYQSQSDFFTATQLETPLSSGSESGLNSRI
;
A
#
# COMPACT_ATOMS: atom_id res chain seq x y z
N MET A 1 6.02 -45.11 17.27
CA MET A 1 5.60 -44.10 16.27
C MET A 1 4.77 -43.05 16.99
N THR A 2 4.97 -41.76 16.71
CA THR A 2 4.16 -40.70 17.33
C THR A 2 2.74 -40.73 16.77
N ASP A 3 1.74 -40.72 17.65
CA ASP A 3 0.32 -40.54 17.30
C ASP A 3 0.16 -39.38 16.28
N PRO A 4 -0.40 -39.63 15.08
CA PRO A 4 -0.58 -38.63 14.04
C PRO A 4 -1.35 -37.38 14.47
N LEU A 5 -2.34 -37.51 15.36
CA LEU A 5 -3.06 -36.36 15.91
C LEU A 5 -2.15 -35.50 16.80
N SER A 6 -1.35 -36.14 17.65
CA SER A 6 -0.33 -35.46 18.47
C SER A 6 0.75 -34.79 17.61
N ALA A 7 1.14 -35.40 16.50
CA ALA A 7 2.07 -34.78 15.54
C ALA A 7 1.45 -33.52 14.88
N LEU A 8 0.17 -33.57 14.52
CA LEU A 8 -0.57 -32.43 13.98
C LEU A 8 -0.70 -31.30 15.03
N LYS A 9 -1.09 -31.62 16.26
CA LYS A 9 -1.15 -30.67 17.39
C LYS A 9 0.20 -29.97 17.60
N ARG A 10 1.31 -30.71 17.48
CA ARG A 10 2.67 -30.17 17.60
C ARG A 10 3.01 -29.22 16.45
N ALA A 11 2.64 -29.57 15.23
CA ALA A 11 2.87 -28.72 14.06
C ALA A 11 2.06 -27.40 14.14
N LEU A 12 0.82 -27.46 14.64
CA LEU A 12 -0.06 -26.30 14.81
C LEU A 12 0.26 -25.44 16.04
N ARG A 13 1.12 -25.91 16.95
CA ARG A 13 1.42 -25.21 18.22
C ARG A 13 1.93 -23.78 18.01
N GLN A 14 2.76 -23.56 16.99
CA GLN A 14 3.29 -22.22 16.69
C GLN A 14 2.18 -21.25 16.32
N ILE A 15 1.20 -21.69 15.51
CA ILE A 15 0.03 -20.90 15.13
C ILE A 15 -0.76 -20.45 16.36
N PHE A 16 -0.95 -21.33 17.34
CA PHE A 16 -1.72 -21.03 18.54
C PHE A 16 -0.98 -20.13 19.55
N ILE A 17 0.34 -20.20 19.61
CA ILE A 17 1.16 -19.29 20.42
C ILE A 17 1.06 -17.88 19.85
N LEU A 18 1.16 -17.74 18.53
CA LEU A 18 1.11 -16.44 17.85
C LEU A 18 -0.21 -15.71 18.06
N GLU A 19 -1.32 -16.43 18.15
CA GLU A 19 -2.61 -15.82 18.49
C GLU A 19 -2.63 -15.26 19.91
N LYS A 20 -2.02 -15.95 20.89
CA LYS A 20 -1.97 -15.51 22.28
C LYS A 20 -1.13 -14.24 22.48
N ASP A 21 -0.06 -14.09 21.70
CA ASP A 21 0.84 -12.93 21.79
C ASP A 21 0.31 -11.71 21.01
N SER A 22 -0.66 -11.92 20.12
CA SER A 22 -1.27 -10.85 19.35
C SER A 22 -2.46 -10.23 20.09
N LYS A 23 -2.57 -8.89 20.10
CA LYS A 23 -3.78 -8.17 20.56
C LYS A 23 -5.03 -8.43 19.71
N VAL A 24 -4.92 -9.25 18.66
CA VAL A 24 -5.95 -9.46 17.63
C VAL A 24 -6.33 -10.93 17.60
N THR A 25 -7.58 -11.25 17.95
CA THR A 25 -8.12 -12.59 17.82
C THR A 25 -8.41 -12.91 16.36
N TYR A 26 -8.00 -14.09 15.87
CA TYR A 26 -8.24 -14.51 14.49
C TYR A 26 -9.32 -15.61 14.46
N PRO A 27 -10.49 -15.36 13.82
CA PRO A 27 -11.60 -16.30 13.84
C PRO A 27 -11.22 -17.67 13.22
N GLU A 28 -10.34 -17.69 12.21
CA GLU A 28 -9.89 -18.92 11.58
C GLU A 28 -9.01 -19.77 12.51
N ILE A 29 -8.21 -19.14 13.38
CA ILE A 29 -7.39 -19.85 14.37
C ILE A 29 -8.29 -20.41 15.49
N GLN A 30 -9.31 -19.65 15.92
CA GLN A 30 -10.29 -20.14 16.88
C GLN A 30 -11.07 -21.34 16.32
N GLN A 31 -11.53 -21.26 15.07
CA GLN A 31 -12.20 -22.37 14.41
C GLN A 31 -11.30 -23.59 14.32
N LEU A 32 -10.01 -23.40 13.99
CA LEU A 32 -9.03 -24.49 14.00
C LEU A 32 -8.87 -25.14 15.38
N LYS A 33 -8.83 -24.36 16.46
CA LYS A 33 -8.79 -24.91 17.83
C LYS A 33 -10.05 -25.72 18.14
N ILE A 34 -11.22 -25.21 17.76
CA ILE A 34 -12.50 -25.88 17.99
C ILE A 34 -12.54 -27.21 17.23
N SER A 35 -12.25 -27.21 15.93
CA SER A 35 -12.25 -28.43 15.11
C SER A 35 -11.20 -29.45 15.58
N LEU A 36 -10.03 -28.99 16.03
CA LEU A 36 -8.99 -29.88 16.58
C LEU A 36 -9.40 -30.53 17.90
N ASN A 37 -10.19 -29.85 18.73
CA ASN A 37 -10.73 -30.39 19.98
C ASN A 37 -11.94 -31.31 19.75
N LYS A 38 -12.72 -31.05 18.71
CA LYS A 38 -13.89 -31.85 18.33
C LYS A 38 -13.54 -33.10 17.51
N PHE A 39 -12.33 -33.17 16.96
CA PHE A 39 -11.90 -34.29 16.12
C PHE A 39 -12.05 -35.64 16.82
N ARG A 40 -12.74 -36.58 16.15
CA ARG A 40 -12.86 -37.97 16.58
C ARG A 40 -12.53 -38.90 15.41
N PRO A 41 -11.64 -39.90 15.60
CA PRO A 41 -11.15 -40.73 14.50
C PRO A 41 -12.22 -41.65 13.89
N ASP A 42 -13.30 -41.91 14.63
CA ASP A 42 -14.47 -42.71 14.23
C ASP A 42 -15.48 -41.91 13.38
N SER A 43 -15.34 -40.58 13.30
CA SER A 43 -16.26 -39.72 12.56
C SER A 43 -15.56 -38.99 11.40
N PRO A 44 -15.85 -39.36 10.14
CA PRO A 44 -15.26 -38.70 8.97
C PRO A 44 -15.67 -37.23 8.86
N GLU A 45 -16.82 -36.85 9.42
CA GLU A 45 -17.31 -35.47 9.46
C GLU A 45 -16.35 -34.58 10.26
N THR A 46 -15.94 -35.03 11.45
CA THR A 46 -15.01 -34.25 12.29
C THR A 46 -13.63 -34.12 11.66
N PHE A 47 -13.19 -35.10 10.87
CA PHE A 47 -11.97 -34.99 10.08
C PHE A 47 -12.09 -33.93 8.97
N ASN A 48 -13.21 -33.91 8.27
CA ASN A 48 -13.47 -32.91 7.22
C ASN A 48 -13.56 -31.50 7.80
N GLU A 49 -14.21 -31.32 8.95
CA GLU A 49 -14.23 -30.04 9.67
C GLU A 49 -12.81 -29.58 10.04
N LEU A 50 -11.97 -30.50 10.53
CA LEU A 50 -10.57 -30.21 10.85
C LEU A 50 -9.78 -29.82 9.60
N LEU A 51 -9.96 -30.53 8.48
CA LEU A 51 -9.34 -30.19 7.21
C LEU A 51 -9.71 -28.77 6.78
N VAL A 52 -11.02 -28.44 6.75
CA VAL A 52 -11.51 -27.11 6.37
C VAL A 52 -10.88 -26.03 7.23
N ALA A 53 -10.85 -26.22 8.55
CA ALA A 53 -10.26 -25.25 9.46
C ALA A 53 -8.74 -25.06 9.24
N ILE A 54 -8.00 -26.15 8.93
CA ILE A 54 -6.56 -26.08 8.58
C ILE A 54 -6.36 -25.28 7.30
N ARG A 55 -7.19 -25.51 6.27
CA ARG A 55 -7.11 -24.80 4.99
C ARG A 55 -7.38 -23.31 5.16
N ASP A 56 -8.47 -22.95 5.81
CA ASP A 56 -8.88 -21.56 5.97
C ASP A 56 -7.85 -20.77 6.80
N CYS A 57 -7.30 -21.41 7.85
CA CYS A 57 -6.19 -20.87 8.62
C CYS A 57 -4.93 -20.67 7.76
N SER A 58 -4.59 -21.64 6.90
CA SER A 58 -3.44 -21.54 5.99
C SER A 58 -3.60 -20.41 4.98
N ILE A 59 -4.77 -20.27 4.34
CA ILE A 59 -5.10 -19.19 3.39
C ILE A 59 -4.96 -17.82 4.07
N ARG A 60 -5.45 -17.68 5.29
CA ARG A 60 -5.35 -16.43 6.05
C ARG A 60 -3.90 -16.01 6.25
N PHE A 61 -3.02 -16.94 6.59
CA PHE A 61 -1.60 -16.64 6.76
C PHE A 61 -0.88 -16.33 5.45
N GLU A 62 -1.33 -16.90 4.32
CA GLU A 62 -0.75 -16.62 3.00
C GLU A 62 -1.09 -15.18 2.62
N ASN A 63 -2.36 -14.79 2.77
CA ASN A 63 -2.85 -13.44 2.46
C ASN A 63 -2.18 -12.34 3.30
N LEU A 64 -1.73 -12.67 4.52
CA LEU A 64 -1.06 -11.70 5.39
C LEU A 64 0.46 -11.63 5.16
N ASN A 65 1.02 -12.43 4.24
CA ASN A 65 2.46 -12.61 4.04
C ASN A 65 3.22 -12.92 5.35
N ARG A 66 2.59 -13.68 6.25
CA ARG A 66 3.11 -13.92 7.61
C ARG A 66 3.92 -15.19 7.74
N PHE A 67 3.92 -16.07 6.73
CA PHE A 67 4.63 -17.34 6.77
C PHE A 67 6.15 -17.17 6.95
N GLU A 68 6.76 -16.24 6.21
CA GLU A 68 8.20 -15.98 6.32
C GLU A 68 8.56 -15.35 7.68
N LYS A 69 7.72 -14.42 8.15
CA LYS A 69 7.92 -13.75 9.44
C LYS A 69 7.79 -14.73 10.61
N TRP A 70 6.91 -15.72 10.51
CA TRP A 70 6.49 -16.56 11.64
C TRP A 70 7.07 -17.97 11.60
N ARG A 71 7.87 -18.30 10.57
CA ARG A 71 8.58 -19.59 10.42
C ARG A 71 7.66 -20.80 10.55
N ILE A 72 6.39 -20.65 10.16
CA ILE A 72 5.42 -21.75 10.18
C ILE A 72 5.74 -22.70 9.03
N ASP A 73 6.04 -23.95 9.38
CA ASP A 73 6.39 -25.00 8.42
C ASP A 73 5.12 -25.72 7.92
N LEU A 74 4.55 -25.21 6.83
CA LEU A 74 3.37 -25.79 6.18
C LEU A 74 3.60 -27.25 5.76
N ASN A 75 4.82 -27.62 5.39
CA ASN A 75 5.13 -28.99 4.99
C ASN A 75 4.98 -29.96 6.17
N LYS A 76 5.34 -29.54 7.39
CA LYS A 76 5.09 -30.34 8.60
C LYS A 76 3.60 -30.52 8.88
N ILE A 77 2.78 -29.48 8.67
CA ILE A 77 1.33 -29.58 8.84
C ILE A 77 0.75 -30.54 7.79
N HIS A 78 1.09 -30.38 6.51
CA HIS A 78 0.62 -31.24 5.42
C HIS A 78 1.02 -32.71 5.65
N LEU A 79 2.25 -32.96 6.08
CA LEU A 79 2.72 -34.31 6.38
C LEU A 79 1.96 -34.94 7.56
N ALA A 80 1.68 -34.17 8.61
CA ALA A 80 0.91 -34.64 9.75
C ALA A 80 -0.54 -34.97 9.36
N VAL A 81 -1.17 -34.11 8.55
CA VAL A 81 -2.52 -34.37 8.02
C VAL A 81 -2.55 -35.62 7.12
N ARG A 82 -1.55 -35.80 6.24
CA ARG A 82 -1.44 -37.01 5.40
C ARG A 82 -1.32 -38.28 6.23
N ARG A 83 -0.56 -38.24 7.33
CA ARG A 83 -0.46 -39.39 8.25
C ARG A 83 -1.78 -39.66 8.95
N LEU A 84 -2.44 -38.61 9.44
CA LEU A 84 -3.74 -38.73 10.12
C LEU A 84 -4.82 -39.29 9.17
N ALA A 85 -4.87 -38.82 7.92
CA ALA A 85 -5.79 -39.33 6.91
C ALA A 85 -5.61 -40.82 6.62
N LYS A 86 -4.35 -41.29 6.57
CA LYS A 86 -4.04 -42.70 6.37
C LYS A 86 -4.50 -43.56 7.54
N GLU A 87 -4.36 -43.07 8.77
CA GLU A 87 -4.75 -43.81 9.97
C GLU A 87 -6.26 -44.02 10.07
N ILE A 88 -7.04 -43.00 9.70
CA ILE A 88 -8.52 -43.09 9.69
C ILE A 88 -9.08 -43.66 8.38
N ASN A 89 -8.22 -44.18 7.48
CA ASN A 89 -8.59 -44.68 6.15
C ASN A 89 -9.45 -43.69 5.32
N SER A 90 -9.12 -42.40 5.40
CA SER A 90 -9.83 -41.38 4.65
C SER A 90 -9.54 -41.50 3.15
N SER A 91 -10.60 -41.50 2.33
CA SER A 91 -10.52 -41.46 0.86
C SER A 91 -10.31 -40.05 0.31
N VAL A 92 -10.12 -39.04 1.17
CA VAL A 92 -9.96 -37.64 0.75
C VAL A 92 -8.68 -37.47 -0.05
N ASN A 93 -8.81 -36.90 -1.25
CA ASN A 93 -7.66 -36.52 -2.08
C ASN A 93 -6.96 -35.29 -1.47
N LEU A 94 -6.01 -35.54 -0.58
CA LEU A 94 -5.25 -34.50 0.10
C LEU A 94 -4.37 -33.68 -0.85
N ASP A 95 -3.96 -34.26 -1.98
CA ASP A 95 -3.20 -33.51 -2.97
C ASP A 95 -4.09 -32.46 -3.64
N SER A 96 -5.36 -32.79 -3.92
CA SER A 96 -6.34 -31.78 -4.32
C SER A 96 -6.62 -30.76 -3.23
N PHE A 97 -6.57 -31.17 -1.97
CA PHE A 97 -6.86 -30.30 -0.82
C PHE A 97 -5.74 -29.26 -0.57
N PHE A 98 -4.49 -29.67 -0.74
CA PHE A 98 -3.31 -28.82 -0.52
C PHE A 98 -2.73 -28.21 -1.79
N SER A 99 -3.01 -28.78 -2.96
CA SER A 99 -2.61 -28.16 -4.23
C SER A 99 -3.32 -26.82 -4.34
N LYS A 100 -2.54 -25.76 -4.55
CA LYS A 100 -3.03 -24.44 -4.91
C LYS A 100 -3.75 -24.51 -6.26
N LYS A 101 -4.98 -24.99 -6.26
CA LYS A 101 -6.00 -24.42 -7.13
C LYS A 101 -6.75 -23.41 -6.27
N PRO A 102 -6.51 -22.10 -6.44
CA PRO A 102 -7.62 -21.20 -6.16
C PRO A 102 -8.75 -21.74 -7.04
N TYR A 103 -9.88 -22.14 -6.46
CA TYR A 103 -11.03 -22.77 -7.14
C TYR A 103 -10.95 -24.30 -7.34
N SER A 104 -11.69 -25.01 -6.49
CA SER A 104 -12.20 -26.38 -6.73
C SER A 104 -13.59 -26.31 -7.39
N PRO A 105 -13.91 -27.23 -8.32
CA PRO A 105 -15.13 -27.28 -9.10
C PRO A 105 -16.31 -27.80 -8.26
N GLY A 106 -17.46 -27.14 -8.33
CA GLY A 106 -18.67 -27.56 -7.61
C GLY A 106 -19.60 -26.40 -7.26
N PHE A 107 -19.10 -25.17 -7.29
CA PHE A 107 -19.96 -24.00 -7.46
C PHE A 107 -20.08 -23.70 -8.96
N GLN A 108 -21.23 -24.07 -9.54
CA GLN A 108 -21.73 -23.46 -10.76
C GLN A 108 -22.07 -21.99 -10.49
N PHE A 109 -21.06 -21.16 -10.22
CA PHE A 109 -21.15 -19.78 -10.65
C PHE A 109 -20.91 -19.84 -12.15
N ASN A 110 -22.00 -19.80 -12.91
CA ASN A 110 -22.06 -19.15 -14.21
C ASN A 110 -20.92 -18.14 -14.34
N ALA A 111 -20.23 -18.18 -15.48
CA ALA A 111 -19.49 -17.11 -16.19
C ALA A 111 -19.73 -15.63 -15.77
N VAL A 112 -19.68 -15.29 -14.48
CA VAL A 112 -20.10 -14.00 -13.90
C VAL A 112 -19.00 -13.41 -13.03
N SER A 113 -18.00 -14.19 -12.59
CA SER A 113 -16.90 -13.68 -11.75
C SER A 113 -15.53 -13.71 -12.43
N ALA A 114 -15.27 -14.65 -13.33
CA ALA A 114 -14.11 -14.60 -14.23
C ALA A 114 -14.35 -13.65 -15.44
N HIS A 115 -15.61 -13.25 -15.66
CA HIS A 115 -16.05 -12.30 -16.68
C HIS A 115 -16.85 -11.11 -16.10
N LYS A 116 -16.67 -10.75 -14.82
CA LYS A 116 -17.15 -9.44 -14.33
C LYS A 116 -16.26 -8.29 -14.81
N ALA A 117 -15.97 -8.33 -16.10
CA ALA A 117 -15.29 -7.38 -16.94
C ALA A 117 -13.91 -6.95 -16.41
N ASN A 118 -13.08 -6.54 -17.33
CA ASN A 118 -12.24 -5.38 -17.08
C ASN A 118 -13.17 -4.20 -16.72
N SER A 119 -13.78 -4.21 -15.52
CA SER A 119 -14.59 -3.10 -15.04
C SER A 119 -13.62 -1.94 -14.92
N ASN A 120 -13.72 -1.04 -15.89
CA ASN A 120 -13.04 0.24 -15.93
C ASN A 120 -13.18 0.88 -14.55
N LEU A 121 -12.15 1.58 -14.06
CA LEU A 121 -12.14 2.24 -12.76
C LEU A 121 -13.48 2.90 -12.42
N LEU A 122 -14.06 3.66 -13.34
CA LEU A 122 -15.33 4.35 -13.12
C LEU A 122 -16.52 3.40 -12.90
N GLN A 123 -16.55 2.27 -13.62
CA GLN A 123 -17.57 1.25 -13.42
C GLN A 123 -17.41 0.58 -12.05
N TRP A 124 -16.18 0.34 -11.63
CA TRP A 124 -15.91 -0.21 -10.31
C TRP A 124 -16.30 0.76 -9.19
N LEU A 125 -15.92 2.04 -9.27
CA LEU A 125 -16.33 3.08 -8.32
C LEU A 125 -17.85 3.25 -8.28
N ALA A 126 -18.51 3.26 -9.44
CA ALA A 126 -19.96 3.37 -9.54
C ALA A 126 -20.67 2.19 -8.85
N ASN A 127 -20.14 0.96 -9.02
CA ASN A 127 -20.65 -0.22 -8.32
C ASN A 127 -20.45 -0.16 -6.81
N CYS A 128 -19.29 0.32 -6.34
CA CYS A 128 -19.03 0.52 -4.91
C CYS A 128 -20.03 1.51 -4.29
N ALA A 129 -20.35 2.58 -5.01
CA ALA A 129 -21.26 3.63 -4.56
C ALA A 129 -22.75 3.38 -4.86
N GLY A 130 -23.10 2.26 -5.50
CA GLY A 130 -24.49 1.94 -5.89
C GLY A 130 -25.11 2.95 -6.87
N ILE A 131 -24.32 3.53 -7.78
CA ILE A 131 -24.77 4.50 -8.78
C ILE A 131 -24.45 4.05 -10.21
N THR A 132 -25.04 4.73 -11.20
CA THR A 132 -24.70 4.50 -12.61
C THR A 132 -23.41 5.24 -13.01
N VAL A 133 -22.69 4.70 -13.98
CA VAL A 133 -21.46 5.33 -14.51
C VAL A 133 -21.77 6.70 -15.12
N GLN A 134 -22.91 6.88 -15.80
CA GLN A 134 -23.26 8.20 -16.35
C GLN A 134 -23.49 9.23 -15.25
N LYS A 135 -24.06 8.84 -14.10
CA LYS A 135 -24.23 9.73 -12.95
C LYS A 135 -22.89 10.10 -12.34
N LEU A 136 -21.99 9.13 -12.19
CA LEU A 136 -20.64 9.38 -11.68
C LEU A 136 -19.84 10.31 -12.62
N GLN A 137 -19.91 10.09 -13.94
CA GLN A 137 -19.19 10.90 -14.92
C GLN A 137 -19.63 12.37 -14.94
N LYS A 138 -20.91 12.64 -14.61
CA LYS A 138 -21.46 14.00 -14.54
C LYS A 138 -21.13 14.72 -13.23
N ASP A 139 -20.61 14.01 -12.23
CA ASP A 139 -20.37 14.52 -10.89
C ASP A 139 -18.88 14.33 -10.51
N PRO A 140 -18.00 15.26 -10.90
CA PRO A 140 -16.57 15.17 -10.64
C PRO A 140 -16.22 15.25 -9.15
N ASP A 141 -17.02 15.94 -8.33
CA ASP A 141 -16.82 15.97 -6.87
C ASP A 141 -17.06 14.58 -6.28
N LYS A 142 -18.12 13.92 -6.73
CA LYS A 142 -18.38 12.54 -6.33
C LYS A 142 -17.31 11.58 -6.84
N GLN A 143 -16.74 11.80 -8.02
CA GLN A 143 -15.58 11.02 -8.48
C GLN A 143 -14.39 11.14 -7.54
N LEU A 144 -14.01 12.36 -7.19
CA LEU A 144 -12.90 12.60 -6.27
C LEU A 144 -13.15 11.95 -4.92
N ASN A 145 -14.34 12.15 -4.33
CA ASN A 145 -14.70 11.55 -3.05
C ASN A 145 -14.57 10.02 -3.07
N LEU A 146 -15.05 9.36 -4.12
CA LEU A 146 -14.93 7.90 -4.24
C LEU A 146 -13.47 7.46 -4.48
N LEU A 147 -12.66 8.23 -5.21
CA LEU A 147 -11.22 7.93 -5.33
C LEU A 147 -10.55 7.97 -3.95
N LEU A 148 -10.86 8.98 -3.15
CA LEU A 148 -10.28 9.16 -1.80
C LEU A 148 -10.78 8.10 -0.81
N GLU A 149 -12.07 7.77 -0.84
CA GLU A 149 -12.70 6.76 0.02
C GLU A 149 -12.13 5.36 -0.25
N TYR A 150 -11.98 4.99 -1.53
CA TYR A 150 -11.61 3.65 -1.93
C TYR A 150 -10.11 3.46 -2.23
N GLN A 151 -9.26 4.45 -1.96
CA GLN A 151 -7.83 4.41 -2.34
C GLN A 151 -7.04 3.24 -1.73
N ASP A 152 -7.46 2.75 -0.56
CA ASP A 152 -6.82 1.63 0.15
C ASP A 152 -7.52 0.28 -0.10
N HIS A 153 -8.54 0.24 -0.95
CA HIS A 153 -9.24 -1.01 -1.27
C HIS A 153 -8.44 -1.91 -2.21
N ILE A 154 -8.61 -3.23 -2.03
CA ILE A 154 -7.96 -4.25 -2.84
C ILE A 154 -8.30 -4.05 -4.32
N GLY A 155 -7.27 -3.97 -5.16
CA GLY A 155 -7.41 -3.80 -6.61
C GLY A 155 -7.61 -2.35 -7.07
N PHE A 156 -7.73 -1.38 -6.16
CA PHE A 156 -7.82 0.04 -6.50
C PHE A 156 -6.65 0.48 -7.38
N SER A 157 -5.42 0.28 -6.91
CA SER A 157 -4.19 0.68 -7.61
C SER A 157 -4.08 0.10 -9.02
N GLN A 158 -4.48 -1.17 -9.19
CA GLN A 158 -4.45 -1.84 -10.49
C GLN A 158 -5.48 -1.23 -11.45
N LYS A 159 -6.70 -0.96 -10.97
CA LYS A 159 -7.78 -0.35 -11.76
C LYS A 159 -7.46 1.09 -12.14
N LEU A 160 -6.94 1.88 -11.20
CA LEU A 160 -6.52 3.25 -11.45
C LEU A 160 -5.38 3.28 -12.46
N SER A 161 -4.33 2.47 -12.27
CA SER A 161 -3.22 2.36 -13.23
C SER A 161 -3.69 1.99 -14.63
N ALA A 162 -4.59 0.99 -14.74
CA ALA A 162 -5.14 0.58 -16.03
C ALA A 162 -5.98 1.67 -16.70
N TYR A 163 -6.69 2.48 -15.91
CA TYR A 163 -7.47 3.61 -16.40
C TYR A 163 -6.57 4.76 -16.88
N LEU A 164 -5.53 5.09 -16.11
CA LEU A 164 -4.57 6.16 -16.43
C LEU A 164 -3.74 5.85 -17.68
N LYS A 165 -3.47 4.57 -17.99
CA LYS A 165 -2.87 4.20 -19.27
C LYS A 165 -3.68 4.67 -20.48
N LYS A 166 -5.00 4.76 -20.36
CA LYS A 166 -5.91 5.23 -21.41
C LYS A 166 -6.25 6.72 -21.27
N ASN A 167 -6.20 7.24 -20.05
CA ASN A 167 -6.57 8.62 -19.71
C ASN A 167 -5.48 9.22 -18.80
N PRO A 168 -4.28 9.52 -19.34
CA PRO A 168 -3.12 9.90 -18.54
C PRO A 168 -3.33 11.20 -17.75
N ASP A 169 -4.17 12.09 -18.24
CA ASP A 169 -4.45 13.39 -17.62
C ASP A 169 -5.67 13.36 -16.69
N TYR A 170 -6.27 12.21 -16.41
CA TYR A 170 -7.48 12.14 -15.59
C TYR A 170 -7.31 12.75 -14.19
N LEU A 171 -6.31 12.29 -13.44
CA LEU A 171 -6.04 12.84 -12.10
C LEU A 171 -5.57 14.28 -12.18
N PHE A 172 -4.79 14.62 -13.21
CA PHE A 172 -4.33 15.99 -13.43
C PHE A 172 -5.52 16.94 -13.61
N HIS A 173 -6.50 16.59 -14.45
CA HIS A 173 -7.70 17.41 -14.64
C HIS A 173 -8.53 17.58 -13.37
N LEU A 174 -8.66 16.54 -12.53
CA LEU A 174 -9.34 16.67 -11.23
C LEU A 174 -8.63 17.66 -10.33
N LEU A 175 -7.32 17.56 -10.29
CA LEU A 175 -6.44 18.35 -9.45
C LEU A 175 -6.47 19.84 -9.83
N LEU A 176 -6.64 20.17 -11.12
CA LEU A 176 -6.76 21.55 -11.60
C LEU A 176 -8.11 22.24 -11.27
N ARG A 177 -9.12 21.52 -10.80
CA ARG A 177 -10.48 22.07 -10.62
C ARG A 177 -10.56 23.10 -9.50
N SER A 178 -9.90 22.82 -8.38
CA SER A 178 -9.97 23.66 -7.19
C SER A 178 -8.71 23.45 -6.34
N THR A 179 -8.33 24.46 -5.56
CA THR A 179 -7.20 24.36 -4.62
C THR A 179 -7.46 23.29 -3.55
N LYS A 180 -8.73 23.06 -3.20
CA LYS A 180 -9.13 21.98 -2.29
C LYS A 180 -8.88 20.61 -2.91
N ASP A 181 -9.31 20.39 -4.16
CA ASP A 181 -9.11 19.14 -4.90
C ASP A 181 -7.60 18.87 -5.06
N PHE A 182 -6.82 19.94 -5.31
CA PHE A 182 -5.35 19.88 -5.31
C PHE A 182 -4.79 19.35 -3.99
N GLU A 183 -5.13 19.98 -2.87
CA GLU A 183 -4.65 19.59 -1.54
C GLU A 183 -5.07 18.16 -1.19
N GLU A 184 -6.31 17.77 -1.47
CA GLU A 184 -6.82 16.44 -1.18
C GLU A 184 -6.12 15.34 -1.99
N ILE A 185 -5.83 15.57 -3.28
CA ILE A 185 -5.16 14.56 -4.12
C ILE A 185 -3.68 14.45 -3.75
N VAL A 186 -3.00 15.60 -3.61
CA VAL A 186 -1.54 15.67 -3.46
C VAL A 186 -1.07 15.25 -2.06
N SER A 187 -1.90 15.47 -1.04
CA SER A 187 -1.62 15.01 0.33
C SER A 187 -1.84 13.50 0.53
N LYS A 188 -2.42 12.79 -0.45
CA LYS A 188 -2.78 11.37 -0.37
C LYS A 188 -1.95 10.50 -1.31
N ARG A 189 -2.15 9.18 -1.24
CA ARG A 189 -1.44 8.21 -2.09
C ARG A 189 -1.73 8.38 -3.58
N LEU A 190 -2.78 9.12 -3.95
CA LEU A 190 -3.09 9.47 -5.33
C LEU A 190 -1.96 10.26 -6.01
N VAL A 191 -1.16 11.00 -5.24
CA VAL A 191 0.02 11.74 -5.75
C VAL A 191 1.04 10.83 -6.45
N LEU A 192 1.10 9.56 -6.08
CA LEU A 192 2.04 8.58 -6.66
C LEU A 192 1.74 8.25 -8.12
N TYR A 193 0.54 8.58 -8.60
CA TYR A 193 0.11 8.35 -9.98
C TYR A 193 0.27 9.57 -10.86
N LEU A 194 0.80 10.67 -10.32
CA LEU A 194 1.08 11.89 -11.06
C LEU A 194 2.56 11.96 -11.43
N THR A 195 2.81 12.45 -12.65
CA THR A 195 4.17 12.79 -13.08
C THR A 195 4.65 14.08 -12.43
N ASP A 196 5.96 14.26 -12.33
CA ASP A 196 6.55 15.50 -11.80
C ASP A 196 6.11 16.72 -12.62
N CYS A 197 5.97 16.57 -13.93
CA CYS A 197 5.50 17.63 -14.83
C CYS A 197 4.03 18.00 -14.58
N GLN A 198 3.15 17.02 -14.34
CA GLN A 198 1.76 17.28 -13.98
C GLN A 198 1.67 17.99 -12.62
N LEU A 199 2.44 17.54 -11.63
CA LEU A 199 2.51 18.21 -10.32
C LEU A 199 3.04 19.64 -10.42
N ALA A 200 4.10 19.88 -11.19
CA ALA A 200 4.65 21.21 -11.39
C ALA A 200 3.64 22.17 -12.03
N ARG A 201 2.92 21.72 -13.06
CA ARG A 201 1.87 22.54 -13.71
C ARG A 201 0.76 22.90 -12.74
N ALA A 202 0.32 21.91 -11.97
CA ALA A 202 -0.70 22.11 -10.96
C ALA A 202 -0.28 23.09 -9.87
N ILE A 203 0.94 22.94 -9.33
CA ILE A 203 1.49 23.85 -8.34
C ILE A 203 1.41 25.28 -8.88
N VAL A 204 1.97 25.53 -10.07
CA VAL A 204 1.97 26.86 -10.69
C VAL A 204 0.55 27.41 -10.84
N GLN A 205 -0.42 26.58 -11.22
CA GLN A 205 -1.82 27.00 -11.35
C GLN A 205 -2.43 27.40 -9.99
N HIS A 206 -2.09 26.71 -8.91
CA HIS A 206 -2.66 26.98 -7.58
C HIS A 206 -1.84 27.98 -6.74
N ILE A 207 -0.68 28.44 -7.21
CA ILE A 207 0.14 29.47 -6.53
C ILE A 207 -0.70 30.67 -6.09
N PRO A 208 -1.57 31.29 -6.93
CA PRO A 208 -2.34 32.47 -6.50
C PRO A 208 -3.20 32.23 -5.25
N SER A 209 -3.72 31.01 -5.07
CA SER A 209 -4.51 30.64 -3.89
C SER A 209 -3.65 30.16 -2.71
N LEU A 210 -2.46 29.63 -2.99
CA LEU A 210 -1.55 29.11 -1.96
C LEU A 210 -0.68 30.21 -1.34
N THR A 211 -0.41 31.28 -2.09
CA THR A 211 0.51 32.36 -1.72
C THR A 211 -0.02 33.17 -0.54
N PRO A 212 0.71 33.26 0.58
CA PRO A 212 0.36 34.15 1.68
C PRO A 212 0.53 35.61 1.25
N LEU A 213 -0.30 36.52 1.77
CA LEU A 213 -0.07 37.95 1.60
C LEU A 213 1.09 38.36 2.50
N GLU A 214 2.26 38.54 1.89
CA GLU A 214 3.47 39.01 2.55
C GLU A 214 4.04 40.22 1.79
N PRO A 215 4.56 41.25 2.47
CA PRO A 215 5.14 42.42 1.80
C PRO A 215 6.48 42.12 1.13
N ASP A 216 7.28 41.21 1.70
CA ASP A 216 8.59 40.83 1.18
C ASP A 216 8.47 39.63 0.22
N PRO A 217 8.81 39.79 -1.07
CA PRO A 217 8.74 38.71 -2.07
C PRO A 217 9.61 37.50 -1.71
N THR A 218 10.70 37.72 -0.97
CA THR A 218 11.60 36.65 -0.53
C THR A 218 10.92 35.77 0.51
N GLN A 219 10.44 36.38 1.61
CA GLN A 219 9.71 35.65 2.64
C GLN A 219 8.44 35.00 2.07
N GLN A 220 7.77 35.67 1.14
CA GLN A 220 6.61 35.12 0.44
C GLN A 220 6.97 33.84 -0.32
N ALA A 221 8.10 33.83 -1.05
CA ALA A 221 8.59 32.67 -1.78
C ALA A 221 8.93 31.49 -0.86
N VAL A 222 9.61 31.75 0.26
CA VAL A 222 9.94 30.72 1.27
C VAL A 222 8.67 30.12 1.86
N ARG A 223 7.73 30.95 2.32
CA ARG A 223 6.46 30.48 2.91
C ARG A 223 5.60 29.70 1.92
N LEU A 224 5.59 30.11 0.65
CA LEU A 224 4.91 29.38 -0.41
C LEU A 224 5.51 27.98 -0.57
N VAL A 225 6.84 27.86 -0.61
CA VAL A 225 7.51 26.56 -0.75
C VAL A 225 7.29 25.68 0.47
N ASP A 226 7.37 26.23 1.68
CA ASP A 226 7.05 25.50 2.91
C ASP A 226 5.63 24.93 2.86
N LYS A 227 4.65 25.77 2.52
CA LYS A 227 3.25 25.35 2.39
C LYS A 227 3.06 24.27 1.32
N ILE A 228 3.73 24.39 0.17
CA ILE A 228 3.69 23.36 -0.88
C ILE A 228 4.29 22.04 -0.36
N ASN A 229 5.41 22.10 0.36
CA ASN A 229 6.05 20.92 0.94
C ASN A 229 5.22 20.28 2.05
N ASP A 230 4.44 21.05 2.82
CA ASP A 230 3.50 20.53 3.82
C ASP A 230 2.34 19.76 3.18
N ILE A 231 1.91 20.18 1.99
CA ILE A 231 0.83 19.51 1.22
C ILE A 231 1.36 18.28 0.48
N LEU A 232 2.56 18.36 -0.09
CA LEU A 232 3.18 17.25 -0.81
C LEU A 232 3.50 16.11 0.15
N SER A 233 3.01 14.90 -0.16
CA SER A 233 3.25 13.72 0.66
C SER A 233 3.98 12.61 -0.10
N ASN A 234 4.18 11.47 0.56
CA ASN A 234 4.80 10.27 -0.02
C ASN A 234 6.21 10.51 -0.61
N GLY A 235 7.02 11.32 0.06
CA GLY A 235 8.40 11.59 -0.34
C GLY A 235 8.54 12.58 -1.51
N ARG A 236 7.45 13.24 -1.92
CA ARG A 236 7.48 14.37 -2.84
C ARG A 236 7.74 15.66 -2.07
N SER A 237 8.52 16.54 -2.67
CA SER A 237 8.80 17.91 -2.21
C SER A 237 9.20 18.78 -3.41
N VAL A 238 9.17 20.11 -3.26
CA VAL A 238 9.65 21.04 -4.29
C VAL A 238 11.09 20.70 -4.70
N SER A 239 11.96 20.40 -3.74
CA SER A 239 13.34 19.97 -4.02
C SER A 239 13.39 18.72 -4.90
N THR A 240 12.54 17.71 -4.64
CA THR A 240 12.50 16.51 -5.51
C THR A 240 11.97 16.82 -6.92
N LEU A 241 11.01 17.73 -7.06
CA LEU A 241 10.47 18.13 -8.36
C LEU A 241 11.51 18.91 -9.18
N LEU A 242 12.32 19.76 -8.54
CA LEU A 242 13.38 20.54 -9.18
C LEU A 242 14.51 19.68 -9.76
N ARG A 243 14.67 18.43 -9.32
CA ARG A 243 15.63 17.49 -9.92
C ARG A 243 15.21 17.02 -11.31
N ASN A 244 13.93 17.12 -11.65
CA ASN A 244 13.41 16.82 -12.97
C ASN A 244 13.50 18.10 -13.84
N THR A 245 14.25 18.05 -14.94
CA THR A 245 14.51 19.22 -15.80
C THR A 245 13.26 19.82 -16.42
N GLU A 246 12.30 18.98 -16.81
CA GLU A 246 11.03 19.44 -17.39
C GLU A 246 10.14 20.08 -16.32
N ALA A 247 10.02 19.45 -15.16
CA ALA A 247 9.26 19.98 -14.04
C ALA A 247 9.86 21.30 -13.54
N LYS A 248 11.19 21.38 -13.43
CA LYS A 248 11.91 22.62 -13.11
C LYS A 248 11.55 23.74 -14.07
N THR A 249 11.62 23.49 -15.37
CA THR A 249 11.28 24.50 -16.41
C THR A 249 9.84 25.00 -16.27
N ILE A 250 8.92 24.15 -15.79
CA ILE A 250 7.55 24.55 -15.51
C ILE A 250 7.47 25.40 -14.25
N LEU A 251 8.10 24.99 -13.16
CA LEU A 251 8.14 25.74 -11.90
C LEU A 251 8.81 27.11 -12.06
N ASP A 252 9.83 27.20 -12.91
CA ASP A 252 10.53 28.44 -13.27
C ASP A 252 9.62 29.47 -13.97
N LYS A 253 8.39 29.13 -14.35
CA LYS A 253 7.43 30.14 -14.85
C LYS A 253 6.88 31.04 -13.73
N SER A 254 7.04 30.65 -12.48
CA SER A 254 6.65 31.45 -11.31
C SER A 254 7.83 32.27 -10.80
N SER A 255 7.66 33.58 -10.73
CA SER A 255 8.68 34.49 -10.17
C SER A 255 9.01 34.17 -8.71
N LEU A 256 8.02 33.80 -7.89
CA LEU A 256 8.25 33.40 -6.50
C LEU A 256 9.12 32.15 -6.39
N LEU A 257 8.90 31.15 -7.25
CA LEU A 257 9.73 29.94 -7.25
C LEU A 257 11.14 30.18 -7.82
N GLN A 258 11.31 31.13 -8.73
CA GLN A 258 12.64 31.59 -9.17
C GLN A 258 13.41 32.29 -8.03
N ILE A 259 12.72 33.16 -7.27
CA ILE A 259 13.30 33.85 -6.11
C ILE A 259 13.80 32.82 -5.08
N TYR A 260 12.98 31.83 -4.74
CA TYR A 260 13.36 30.77 -3.81
C TYR A 260 14.61 30.01 -4.26
N GLN A 261 14.68 29.60 -5.54
CA GLN A 261 15.81 28.86 -6.09
C GLN A 261 17.11 29.69 -6.05
N SER A 262 17.02 30.97 -6.39
CA SER A 262 18.17 31.89 -6.38
C SER A 262 18.75 32.06 -4.97
N GLN A 263 17.93 31.94 -3.92
CA GLN A 263 18.39 31.97 -2.54
C GLN A 263 18.99 30.65 -2.08
N SER A 264 18.40 29.52 -2.45
CA SER A 264 18.96 28.21 -2.09
C SER A 264 20.36 28.01 -2.68
N ASP A 265 20.60 28.52 -3.89
CA ASP A 265 21.92 28.49 -4.52
C ASP A 265 22.94 29.34 -3.75
N PHE A 266 22.50 30.47 -3.17
CA PHE A 266 23.32 31.33 -2.31
C PHE A 266 23.69 30.66 -0.98
N PHE A 267 22.74 29.97 -0.32
CA PHE A 267 23.02 29.21 0.91
C PHE A 267 23.97 28.02 0.69
N THR A 268 23.92 27.39 -0.49
CA THR A 268 24.81 26.28 -0.85
C THR A 268 26.22 26.78 -1.17
N ALA A 269 26.34 27.94 -1.82
CA ALA A 269 27.65 28.56 -2.11
C ALA A 269 28.35 29.09 -0.84
N THR A 270 27.60 29.65 0.12
CA THR A 270 28.18 30.25 1.33
C THR A 270 28.75 29.22 2.31
N GLN A 271 28.31 27.95 2.27
CA GLN A 271 28.89 26.88 3.10
C GLN A 271 30.20 26.30 2.54
N LEU A 272 30.52 26.55 1.26
CA LEU A 272 31.77 26.12 0.65
C LEU A 272 32.94 27.11 0.86
N GLU A 273 32.67 28.31 1.40
CA GLU A 273 33.68 29.33 1.71
C GLU A 273 34.01 29.42 3.21
N THR A 274 34.16 28.28 3.90
CA THR A 274 34.85 28.30 5.20
C THR A 274 36.36 28.25 4.94
N PRO A 275 37.17 29.25 5.32
CA PRO A 275 38.61 29.21 5.10
C PRO A 275 39.23 28.12 5.97
N LEU A 276 40.09 27.30 5.36
CA LEU A 276 41.11 26.51 6.05
C LEU A 276 41.98 27.47 6.88
N SER A 277 41.64 27.64 8.16
CA SER A 277 42.49 28.35 9.10
C SER A 277 43.66 27.45 9.46
N SER A 278 44.77 27.75 8.78
CA SER A 278 46.17 27.51 9.11
C SER A 278 46.46 26.89 10.49
N GLY A 279 47.13 25.74 10.46
CA GLY A 279 47.85 25.22 11.62
C GLY A 279 48.92 26.21 12.07
N SER A 280 48.86 26.60 13.34
CA SER A 280 50.01 27.15 14.05
C SER A 280 50.80 26.00 14.64
N GLU A 281 51.91 25.66 13.98
CA GLU A 281 53.07 25.06 14.62
C GLU A 281 53.52 25.96 15.77
N SER A 282 53.58 25.40 16.98
CA SER A 282 54.48 25.90 18.02
C SER A 282 54.95 24.71 18.83
N GLY A 283 56.06 24.13 18.37
CA GLY A 283 56.88 23.27 19.21
C GLY A 283 57.52 24.08 20.33
N LEU A 284 57.61 23.48 21.51
CA LEU A 284 58.63 23.83 22.50
C LEU A 284 58.98 22.57 23.29
N ASN A 285 60.19 22.08 22.99
CA ASN A 285 60.97 21.13 23.75
C ASN A 285 61.36 21.70 25.12
N SER A 286 61.33 20.86 26.17
CA SER A 286 62.43 20.63 27.13
C SER A 286 61.93 19.64 28.21
N ARG A 287 62.52 18.43 28.36
CA ARG A 287 63.60 18.08 29.33
C ARG A 287 63.31 18.67 30.72
N ILE A 288 63.14 17.94 31.84
CA ILE A 288 63.69 16.69 32.37
C ILE A 288 62.58 15.99 33.17
#